data_AF-A0A9D4ME25-F1
#
_entry.id   AF-A0A9D4ME25-F1
#
_cell.length_a   1.000
_cell.length_b   1.000
_cell.length_c   1.000
_cell.angle_alpha   90.00
_cell.angle_beta   90.00
_cell.angle_gamma   90.00
#
_symmetry.space_group_name_H-M   'P 1'
#
loop_
_entity.id
_entity.type
_entity.pdbx_description
1 polymer ?
#
loop_
_entity_poly.entity_id
_entity_poly.type
_entity_poly.pdbx_seq_one_letter_code
_entity_poly.pdbx_strand_id
1 'polypeptide(L)'
;MAAKNNCKNARREKQRQNMSDSEEMCEDCNKEESPDDKGLVCSLCDNWFQIKCQRVSVTDYDFLIKSDDRIQWFAKAAKVRPKKYIKC
;
A
#
# COMPACT_ATOMS: atom_id res chain seq x y z
N MET A 1 34.04 27.61 -13.26
CA MET A 1 33.24 27.17 -14.43
C MET A 1 33.14 25.65 -14.34
N ALA A 2 32.18 25.11 -13.60
CA ALA A 2 30.79 24.85 -13.98
C ALA A 2 30.61 23.67 -14.96
N ALA A 3 29.77 22.73 -14.52
CA ALA A 3 28.98 21.74 -15.25
C ALA A 3 29.68 20.48 -15.81
N LYS A 4 29.34 19.34 -15.20
CA LYS A 4 29.08 18.04 -15.86
C LYS A 4 28.30 17.10 -14.91
N ASN A 5 27.13 17.56 -14.47
CA ASN A 5 26.10 16.73 -13.84
C ASN A 5 25.05 16.39 -14.90
N ASN A 6 25.07 15.20 -15.53
CA ASN A 6 23.86 14.68 -16.17
C ASN A 6 23.94 13.19 -16.59
N CYS A 7 23.88 12.24 -15.65
CA CYS A 7 23.71 10.82 -16.00
C CYS A 7 22.94 9.99 -14.95
N LYS A 8 22.05 10.61 -14.18
CA LYS A 8 21.28 9.89 -13.13
C LYS A 8 19.75 9.87 -13.33
N ASN A 9 19.22 10.54 -14.36
CA ASN A 9 17.77 10.72 -14.47
C ASN A 9 17.02 9.67 -15.33
N ALA A 10 17.69 8.66 -15.88
CA ALA A 10 17.04 7.71 -16.79
C ALA A 10 16.41 6.46 -16.12
N ARG A 11 16.45 6.33 -14.78
CA ARG A 11 16.02 5.09 -14.08
C ARG A 11 14.75 5.21 -13.24
N ARG A 12 14.16 6.41 -13.11
CA ARG A 12 12.98 6.64 -12.26
C ARG A 12 11.63 6.55 -12.97
N GLU A 13 11.60 6.38 -14.29
CA GLU A 13 10.35 6.34 -15.06
C GLU A 13 9.80 4.92 -15.30
N LYS A 14 10.56 3.87 -14.94
CA LYS A 14 10.22 2.48 -15.29
C LYS A 14 9.46 1.71 -14.20
N GLN A 15 8.68 2.40 -13.36
CA GLN A 15 7.82 1.76 -12.34
C GLN A 15 6.34 2.22 -12.43
N ARG A 16 5.91 2.80 -13.56
CA ARG A 16 4.52 3.27 -13.75
C ARG A 16 3.71 2.53 -14.82
N GLN A 17 4.19 1.42 -15.36
CA GLN A 17 3.50 0.71 -16.46
C GLN A 17 3.28 -0.77 -16.19
N ASN A 18 2.72 -1.09 -15.02
CA ASN A 18 2.16 -2.42 -14.74
C ASN A 18 0.93 -2.31 -13.82
N MET A 19 0.08 -1.29 -14.03
CA MET A 19 -1.25 -1.28 -13.44
C MET A 19 -2.11 -2.27 -14.24
N SER A 20 -2.17 -3.50 -13.74
CA SER A 20 -3.35 -4.32 -13.97
C SER A 20 -4.54 -3.55 -13.40
N ASP A 21 -5.62 -3.54 -14.16
CA ASP A 21 -6.94 -2.97 -13.87
C ASP A 21 -7.63 -3.73 -12.71
N SER A 22 -6.92 -3.87 -11.60
CA SER A 22 -7.44 -4.44 -10.36
C SER A 22 -7.91 -3.27 -9.54
N GLU A 23 -9.19 -2.93 -9.73
CA GLU A 23 -9.92 -1.98 -8.88
C GLU A 23 -9.87 -2.50 -7.44
N GLU A 24 -8.89 -2.06 -6.65
CA GLU A 24 -8.81 -2.40 -5.23
C GLU A 24 -9.95 -1.69 -4.49
N MET A 25 -10.88 -2.45 -3.93
CA MET A 25 -11.98 -1.91 -3.13
C MET A 25 -11.66 -1.96 -1.64
N CYS A 26 -12.11 -0.95 -0.91
CA CYS A 26 -12.06 -0.96 0.55
C CYS A 26 -13.05 -2.01 1.10
N GLU A 27 -12.55 -3.03 1.78
CA GLU A 27 -13.40 -4.09 2.34
C GLU A 27 -14.39 -3.58 3.42
N ASP A 28 -14.10 -2.43 4.05
CA ASP A 28 -14.97 -1.84 5.07
C ASP A 28 -16.17 -1.09 4.50
N CYS A 29 -15.95 -0.28 3.45
CA CYS A 29 -16.97 0.62 2.90
C CYS A 29 -17.43 0.24 1.50
N ASN A 30 -16.82 -0.78 0.89
CA ASN A 30 -17.04 -1.25 -0.47
C ASN A 30 -17.01 -0.12 -1.50
N LYS A 31 -16.12 0.87 -1.29
CA LYS A 31 -15.84 1.93 -2.25
C LYS A 31 -14.53 1.63 -2.96
N GLU A 32 -14.53 1.92 -4.25
CA GLU A 32 -13.37 1.86 -5.11
C GLU A 32 -12.30 2.85 -4.64
N GLU A 33 -11.03 2.48 -4.80
CA GLU A 33 -9.90 3.37 -4.58
C GLU A 33 -9.92 4.53 -5.59
N SER A 34 -9.99 5.76 -5.10
CA SER A 34 -9.65 6.94 -5.89
C SER A 34 -8.13 7.15 -5.88
N PRO A 35 -7.50 7.68 -6.95
CA PRO A 35 -6.07 8.03 -6.94
C PRO A 35 -5.66 9.03 -5.85
N ASP A 36 -6.62 9.75 -5.26
CA ASP A 36 -6.40 10.67 -4.14
C ASP A 36 -6.64 10.03 -2.75
N ASP A 37 -7.16 8.81 -2.71
CA ASP A 37 -7.42 8.12 -1.45
C ASP A 37 -6.13 7.52 -0.87
N LYS A 38 -6.04 7.54 0.46
CA LYS A 38 -4.97 6.89 1.21
C LYS A 38 -5.51 5.58 1.77
N GLY A 39 -4.81 4.48 1.49
CA GLY A 39 -5.17 3.17 1.98
C GLY A 39 -3.97 2.33 2.41
N LEU A 40 -4.26 1.29 3.20
CA LEU A 40 -3.27 0.33 3.69
C LEU A 40 -3.75 -1.08 3.38
N VAL A 41 -2.81 -1.94 2.99
CA VAL A 41 -3.06 -3.36 2.80
C VAL A 41 -2.79 -4.10 4.10
N CYS A 42 -3.75 -4.89 4.55
CA CYS A 42 -3.64 -5.66 5.78
C CYS A 42 -2.73 -6.87 5.58
N SER A 43 -1.64 -6.98 6.34
CA SER A 43 -0.68 -8.10 6.21
C SER A 43 -1.25 -9.47 6.60
N LEU A 44 -2.43 -9.53 7.25
CA LEU A 44 -3.11 -10.78 7.61
C LEU A 44 -4.09 -11.26 6.54
N CYS A 45 -4.96 -10.38 6.05
CA CYS A 45 -6.04 -10.75 5.12
C CYS A 45 -5.80 -10.32 3.68
N ASP A 46 -4.73 -9.55 3.42
CA ASP A 46 -4.32 -9.07 2.10
C ASP A 46 -5.36 -8.20 1.38
N ASN A 47 -6.29 -7.65 2.15
CA ASN A 47 -7.31 -6.72 1.64
C ASN A 47 -6.85 -5.27 1.83
N TRP A 48 -7.27 -4.41 0.92
CA TRP A 48 -7.06 -2.97 0.97
C TRP A 48 -8.14 -2.27 1.82
N PHE A 49 -7.74 -1.24 2.56
CA PHE A 49 -8.63 -0.44 3.40
C PHE A 49 -8.25 1.03 3.35
N GLN A 50 -9.24 1.91 3.19
CA GLN A 50 -9.05 3.35 3.38
C GLN A 50 -8.68 3.68 4.82
N ILE A 51 -7.72 4.59 5.02
CA ILE A 51 -7.29 5.01 6.37
C ILE A 51 -8.45 5.62 7.18
N LYS A 52 -9.40 6.28 6.51
CA LYS A 52 -10.59 6.88 7.13
C LYS A 52 -11.54 5.82 7.70
N CYS A 53 -11.73 4.70 6.99
CA CYS A 53 -12.56 3.59 7.46
C CYS A 53 -11.95 2.93 8.70
N GLN A 54 -10.63 2.80 8.72
CA GLN A 54 -9.88 2.18 9.82
C GLN A 54 -9.51 3.15 10.93
N ARG A 55 -9.88 4.43 10.82
CA ARG A 55 -9.55 5.51 11.77
C ARG A 55 -8.04 5.67 12.00
N VAL A 56 -7.24 5.40 10.98
CA VAL A 56 -5.79 5.64 10.99
C VAL A 56 -5.57 7.13 10.68
N SER A 57 -4.79 7.80 11.54
CA SER A 57 -4.48 9.21 11.32
C SER A 57 -3.54 9.39 10.12
N VAL A 58 -3.53 10.58 9.51
CA VAL A 58 -2.60 10.87 8.42
C VAL A 58 -1.15 10.75 8.89
N THR A 59 -0.87 11.14 10.14
CA THR A 59 0.47 11.03 10.74
C THR A 59 0.90 9.57 10.88
N ASP A 60 0.01 8.70 11.36
CA ASP A 60 0.30 7.27 11.49
C ASP A 60 0.47 6.61 10.12
N TYR A 61 -0.37 6.96 9.15
CA TYR A 61 -0.23 6.51 7.77
C TYR A 61 1.14 6.90 7.20
N ASP A 62 1.52 8.17 7.32
CA ASP A 62 2.81 8.64 6.83
C ASP A 62 3.98 7.94 7.56
N PHE A 63 3.84 7.62 8.84
CA PHE A 63 4.82 6.83 9.59
C PHE A 63 4.91 5.40 9.07
N LEU A 64 3.78 4.74 8.81
CA LEU A 64 3.72 3.36 8.29
C LEU A 64 4.34 3.25 6.89
N ILE A 65 4.05 4.20 5.99
CA ILE A 65 4.58 4.19 4.61
C ILE A 65 6.06 4.58 4.56
N LYS A 66 6.53 5.46 5.47
CA LYS A 66 7.95 5.84 5.54
C LYS A 66 8.81 4.81 6.26
N SER A 67 8.18 3.96 7.07
CA SER A 67 8.89 2.85 7.69
C SER A 67 9.18 1.80 6.63
N ASP A 68 10.38 1.23 6.66
CA ASP A 68 10.72 0.06 5.85
C ASP A 68 9.70 -1.08 6.12
N ASP A 69 9.79 -2.18 5.35
CA ASP A 69 9.01 -3.43 5.44
C ASP A 69 9.01 -4.13 6.83
N ARG A 70 9.58 -3.50 7.85
CA ARG A 70 9.65 -3.96 9.24
C ARG A 70 8.35 -3.73 10.01
N ILE A 71 7.52 -2.79 9.59
CA ILE A 71 6.25 -2.51 10.24
C ILE A 71 5.10 -3.08 9.42
N GLN A 72 4.38 -4.02 10.01
CA GLN A 72 3.19 -4.62 9.42
C GLN A 72 1.95 -3.93 9.97
N TRP A 73 1.00 -3.64 9.09
CA TRP A 73 -0.29 -3.09 9.48
C TRP A 73 -1.37 -4.18 9.36
N PHE A 74 -2.28 -4.17 10.34
CA PHE A 74 -3.39 -5.12 10.40
C PHE A 74 -4.70 -4.36 10.54
N ALA A 75 -5.65 -4.66 9.68
CA ALA A 75 -6.99 -4.10 9.75
C ALA A 75 -7.68 -4.51 11.06
N LYS A 76 -8.46 -3.60 11.64
CA LYS A 76 -9.24 -3.83 12.85
C LYS A 76 -10.18 -5.03 12.72
N ALA A 77 -10.74 -5.23 11.52
CA ALA A 77 -11.67 -6.31 11.20
C ALA A 77 -11.00 -7.53 10.55
N ALA A 78 -9.66 -7.63 10.61
CA ALA A 78 -8.93 -8.74 10.00
C ALA A 78 -9.38 -10.09 10.61
N LYS A 79 -10.23 -10.81 9.89
CA LYS A 79 -10.48 -12.22 10.16
C LYS A 79 -9.24 -12.97 9.73
N VAL A 80 -8.56 -13.63 10.67
CA VAL A 80 -7.43 -14.51 10.34
C VAL A 80 -7.96 -15.58 9.41
N ARG A 81 -7.65 -15.49 8.11
CA ARG A 81 -7.86 -16.62 7.22
C ARG A 81 -6.81 -17.65 7.61
N PRO A 82 -7.17 -18.88 8.02
CA PRO A 82 -6.17 -19.91 8.24
C PRO A 82 -5.43 -20.11 6.91
N LYS A 83 -4.18 -19.64 6.84
CA LYS A 83 -3.32 -19.95 5.70
C LYS A 83 -3.20 -21.46 5.70
N LYS A 84 -3.81 -22.12 4.70
CA LYS A 84 -3.62 -23.56 4.50
C LYS A 84 -2.12 -23.73 4.29
N TYR A 85 -1.42 -24.23 5.31
CA TYR A 85 -0.03 -24.62 5.17
C TYR A 85 -0.01 -25.75 4.16
N ILE A 86 0.36 -25.44 2.92
CA ILE A 86 0.72 -26.46 1.94
C ILE A 86 2.05 -27.02 2.48
N LYS A 87 1.99 -28.21 3.08
CA LYS A 87 3.20 -29.00 3.31
C LYS A 87 3.79 -29.29 1.94
N CYS A 88 4.96 -28.72 1.65
CA CYS A 88 5.83 -29.18 0.57
C CYS A 88 6.29 -30.61 0.85
#